data_AF-A0A7S0IFU1-F1
#
_entry.id   AF-A0A7S0IFU1-F1
#
_cell.length_a   1.000
_cell.length_b   1.000
_cell.length_c   1.000
_cell.angle_alpha   90.00
_cell.angle_beta   90.00
_cell.angle_gamma   90.00
#
_symmetry.space_group_name_H-M   'P 1'
#
loop_
_entity.id
_entity.type
_entity.pdbx_description
1 polymer ?
#
loop_
_entity_poly.entity_id
_entity_poly.type
_entity_poly.pdbx_seq_one_letter_code
_entity_poly.pdbx_strand_id
1 'polypeptide(L)'
;ATVERLLAAAAEPALRMVRAWVVAGELEDPRGEFFVASDPAIGEEDLWRSRYFINDEMRPPFISEAIAADVLRVGKSINFLRRRCDDASWERERAPVAAAAAAAGGLSY
;
A
#
# COMPACT_ATOMS: atom_id res chain seq x y z
N ALA A 1 -22.76 -12.63 -10.06
CA ALA A 1 -22.60 -11.85 -11.30
C ALA A 1 -22.61 -10.32 -11.09
N THR A 2 -23.72 -9.67 -10.69
CA THR A 2 -23.75 -8.19 -10.59
C THR A 2 -23.02 -7.64 -9.35
N VAL A 3 -23.24 -8.25 -8.18
CA VAL A 3 -22.63 -7.79 -6.91
C VAL A 3 -21.11 -7.95 -6.93
N GLU A 4 -20.59 -9.09 -7.40
CA GLU A 4 -19.14 -9.33 -7.53
C GLU A 4 -18.48 -8.32 -8.45
N ARG A 5 -19.10 -8.02 -9.60
CA ARG A 5 -18.56 -7.04 -10.55
C ARG A 5 -18.52 -5.64 -9.95
N LEU A 6 -19.55 -5.26 -9.19
CA LEU A 6 -19.59 -3.97 -8.49
C LEU A 6 -18.55 -3.91 -7.37
N LEU A 7 -18.40 -4.99 -6.60
CA LEU A 7 -17.38 -5.07 -5.56
C LEU A 7 -15.98 -4.97 -6.13
N ALA A 8 -15.67 -5.71 -7.21
CA ALA A 8 -14.37 -5.64 -7.88
C ALA A 8 -14.07 -4.23 -8.38
N ALA A 9 -15.03 -3.58 -9.05
CA ALA A 9 -14.87 -2.21 -9.53
C ALA A 9 -14.71 -1.20 -8.38
N ALA A 10 -15.45 -1.37 -7.28
CA ALA A 10 -15.35 -0.50 -6.11
C ALA A 10 -14.06 -0.72 -5.29
N ALA A 11 -13.51 -1.93 -5.31
CA ALA A 11 -12.27 -2.28 -4.61
C ALA A 11 -11.00 -1.89 -5.38
N GLU A 12 -11.10 -1.64 -6.69
CA GLU A 12 -9.96 -1.33 -7.56
C GLU A 12 -9.10 -0.16 -7.04
N PRO A 13 -9.65 1.00 -6.60
CA PRO A 13 -8.82 2.08 -6.05
C PRO A 13 -8.05 1.64 -4.81
N ALA A 14 -8.70 0.92 -3.88
CA ALA A 14 -8.09 0.43 -2.65
C ALA A 14 -6.94 -0.54 -2.95
N LEU A 15 -7.15 -1.50 -3.86
CA LEU A 15 -6.15 -2.48 -4.25
C LEU A 15 -4.98 -1.85 -5.01
N ARG A 16 -5.25 -0.85 -5.86
CA ARG A 16 -4.21 -0.06 -6.52
C ARG A 16 -3.32 0.64 -5.50
N MET A 17 -3.90 1.23 -4.46
CA MET A 17 -3.15 1.89 -3.38
C MET A 17 -2.34 0.89 -2.55
N VAL A 18 -2.90 -0.29 -2.24
CA VAL A 18 -2.14 -1.39 -1.61
C VAL A 18 -0.92 -1.74 -2.46
N ARG A 19 -1.11 -1.96 -3.77
CA ARG A 19 -0.03 -2.32 -4.69
C ARG A 19 1.06 -1.24 -4.76
N ALA A 20 0.67 0.03 -4.91
CA ALA A 20 1.62 1.14 -4.91
C ALA A 20 2.42 1.18 -3.59
N TRP A 21 1.75 1.01 -2.46
CA TRP A 21 2.39 1.04 -1.16
C TRP A 21 3.36 -0.13 -0.92
N VAL A 22 2.93 -1.37 -1.18
CA VAL A 22 3.74 -2.56 -0.87
C VAL A 22 4.82 -2.86 -1.92
N VAL A 23 4.69 -2.35 -3.14
CA VAL A 23 5.68 -2.57 -4.23
C VAL A 23 6.60 -1.38 -4.41
N ALA A 24 6.05 -0.15 -4.42
CA ALA A 24 6.83 1.06 -4.66
C ALA A 24 7.22 1.79 -3.37
N GLY A 25 6.56 1.50 -2.24
CA GLY A 25 6.75 2.29 -1.01
C GLY A 25 6.28 3.72 -1.18
N GLU A 26 5.26 3.94 -2.01
CA GLU A 26 4.67 5.25 -2.28
C GLU A 26 3.28 5.32 -1.66
N LEU A 27 3.05 6.38 -0.89
CA LEU A 27 1.77 6.64 -0.25
C LEU A 27 1.21 7.94 -0.83
N GLU A 28 0.41 7.80 -1.88
CA GLU A 28 -0.29 8.89 -2.52
C GLU A 28 -1.79 8.77 -2.23
N ASP A 29 -2.25 9.49 -1.21
CA ASP A 29 -3.65 9.52 -0.82
C ASP A 29 -4.15 10.97 -0.63
N PRO A 30 -4.43 11.70 -1.72
CA PRO A 30 -4.90 13.08 -1.64
C PRO A 30 -6.32 13.22 -1.07
N ARG A 31 -7.06 12.11 -0.95
CA ARG A 31 -8.47 12.10 -0.56
C ARG A 31 -8.71 11.47 0.81
N GLY A 32 -7.70 10.87 1.42
CA GLY A 32 -7.82 10.19 2.71
C GLY A 32 -8.65 8.90 2.60
N GLU A 33 -8.68 8.27 1.44
CA GLU A 33 -9.50 7.08 1.15
C GLU A 33 -8.76 5.76 1.41
N PHE A 34 -7.45 5.80 1.67
CA PHE A 34 -6.66 4.61 1.95
C PHE A 34 -6.63 4.29 3.45
N PHE A 35 -6.65 2.99 3.77
CA PHE A 35 -6.59 2.54 5.16
C PHE A 35 -5.19 2.62 5.78
N VAL A 36 -4.14 2.87 5.00
CA VAL A 36 -2.83 3.28 5.54
C VAL A 36 -2.74 4.80 5.43
N ALA A 37 -2.65 5.46 6.57
CA ALA A 37 -2.55 6.91 6.63
C ALA A 37 -1.15 7.35 7.11
N SER A 38 -0.81 8.60 6.83
CA SER A 38 0.42 9.24 7.29
C SER A 38 0.06 10.49 8.10
N ASP A 39 0.65 10.64 9.29
CA ASP A 39 0.57 11.88 10.05
C ASP A 39 1.63 12.88 9.54
N PRO A 40 1.22 14.02 8.93
CA PRO A 40 2.15 15.02 8.41
C PRO A 40 2.87 15.81 9.52
N ALA A 41 2.40 15.77 10.76
CA ALA A 41 3.05 16.44 11.90
C ALA A 41 4.35 15.74 12.32
N ILE A 42 4.58 14.51 11.87
CA ILE A 42 5.76 13.71 12.22
C ILE A 42 6.88 13.98 11.22
N GLY A 43 7.96 14.58 11.73
CA GLY A 43 9.17 14.95 10.99
C GLY A 43 9.93 13.75 10.42
N GLU A 44 10.90 14.04 9.54
CA GLU A 44 11.63 13.01 8.79
C GLU A 44 12.52 12.09 9.64
N GLU A 45 12.87 12.53 10.84
CA GLU A 45 13.66 11.77 11.80
C GLU A 45 12.91 10.59 12.43
N ASP A 46 11.58 10.67 12.54
CA ASP A 46 10.71 9.66 13.18
C ASP A 46 9.75 8.93 12.21
N LEU A 47 9.92 9.12 10.90
CA LEU A 47 9.07 8.55 9.82
C LEU A 47 8.76 7.07 10.03
N TRP A 48 9.76 6.30 10.44
CA TRP A 48 9.70 4.85 10.46
C TRP A 48 8.97 4.31 11.70
N ARG A 49 8.94 5.05 12.81
CA ARG A 49 8.27 4.61 14.04
C ARG A 49 6.79 4.95 14.02
N SER A 50 6.47 6.22 13.80
CA SER A 50 5.18 6.75 14.21
C SER A 50 4.37 7.39 13.07
N ARG A 51 4.97 7.67 11.91
CA ARG A 51 4.27 8.40 10.84
C ARG A 51 3.12 7.63 10.21
N TYR A 52 3.30 6.32 9.98
CA TYR A 52 2.32 5.50 9.26
C TYR A 52 1.49 4.66 10.22
N PHE A 53 0.17 4.70 10.07
CA PHE A 53 -0.78 3.96 10.90
C PHE A 53 -1.95 3.41 10.07
N ILE A 54 -2.72 2.48 10.65
CA ILE A 54 -3.95 1.97 10.04
C ILE A 54 -5.13 2.83 10.48
N ASN A 55 -5.88 3.36 9.52
CA ASN A 55 -7.18 3.96 9.75
C ASN A 55 -8.26 2.88 9.55
N ASP A 56 -8.78 2.35 10.65
CA ASP A 56 -9.77 1.27 10.66
C ASP A 56 -11.06 1.63 9.92
N GLU A 57 -11.47 2.90 10.00
CA GLU A 57 -12.70 3.41 9.39
C GLU A 57 -12.67 3.31 7.86
N MET A 58 -11.48 3.42 7.26
CA MET A 58 -11.26 3.32 5.81
C MET A 58 -10.90 1.91 5.35
N ARG A 59 -10.79 0.93 6.26
CA ARG A 59 -10.44 -0.45 5.90
C ARG A 59 -11.64 -1.15 5.25
N PRO A 60 -11.53 -1.62 4.00
CA PRO A 60 -12.56 -2.43 3.39
C PRO A 60 -12.80 -3.72 4.20
N PRO A 61 -14.05 -4.18 4.36
CA PRO A 61 -14.40 -5.31 5.23
C PRO A 61 -13.83 -6.65 4.75
N PHE A 62 -13.41 -6.75 3.48
CA PHE A 62 -12.74 -7.94 2.93
C PHE A 62 -11.23 -7.97 3.23
N ILE A 63 -10.66 -6.90 3.80
CA ILE A 63 -9.29 -6.85 4.30
C ILE A 63 -9.33 -7.12 5.79
N SER A 64 -8.75 -8.24 6.22
CA SER A 64 -8.62 -8.55 7.64
C SER A 64 -7.60 -7.63 8.33
N GLU A 65 -7.70 -7.51 9.65
CA GLU A 65 -6.70 -6.79 10.46
C GLU A 65 -5.28 -7.32 10.24
N ALA A 66 -5.12 -8.64 10.10
CA ALA A 66 -3.85 -9.27 9.83
C ALA A 66 -3.25 -8.82 8.48
N ILE A 67 -4.07 -8.83 7.42
CA ILE A 67 -3.64 -8.36 6.09
C ILE A 67 -3.31 -6.87 6.13
N ALA A 68 -4.13 -6.05 6.81
CA ALA A 68 -3.86 -4.63 6.95
C ALA A 68 -2.53 -4.35 7.68
N ALA A 69 -2.25 -5.10 8.75
CA ALA A 69 -0.99 -5.04 9.47
C ALA A 69 0.21 -5.44 8.59
N ASP A 70 0.05 -6.46 7.76
CA ASP A 70 1.08 -6.88 6.81
C ASP A 70 1.32 -5.82 5.73
N VAL A 71 0.26 -5.24 5.16
CA VAL A 71 0.35 -4.14 4.19
C VAL A 71 1.09 -2.95 4.78
N LEU A 72 0.76 -2.56 6.02
CA LEU A 72 1.48 -1.48 6.72
C LEU A 72 2.97 -1.84 6.90
N ARG A 73 3.28 -3.04 7.40
CA ARG A 73 4.65 -3.45 7.71
C ARG A 73 5.53 -3.57 6.46
N VAL A 74 4.99 -4.16 5.40
CA VAL A 74 5.71 -4.31 4.12
C VAL A 74 5.96 -2.94 3.51
N GLY A 75 4.93 -2.12 3.32
CA GLY A 75 5.13 -0.81 2.69
C GLY A 75 6.02 0.14 3.50
N LYS A 76 6.00 0.08 4.85
CA LYS A 76 6.96 0.80 5.69
C LYS A 76 8.41 0.39 5.40
N SER A 77 8.67 -0.90 5.27
CA SER A 77 10.01 -1.44 4.96
C SER A 77 10.49 -0.98 3.58
N ILE A 78 9.61 -1.04 2.59
CA ILE A 78 9.92 -0.63 1.20
C ILE A 78 10.14 0.89 1.11
N ASN A 79 9.27 1.68 1.73
CA ASN A 79 9.42 3.14 1.80
C ASN A 79 10.74 3.54 2.49
N PHE A 80 11.14 2.83 3.54
CA PHE A 80 12.40 3.07 4.23
C PHE A 80 13.60 2.81 3.32
N LEU A 81 13.65 1.65 2.65
CA LEU A 81 14.73 1.29 1.74
C LEU A 81 14.85 2.33 0.61
N ARG A 82 13.73 2.69 -0.01
CA ARG A 82 13.70 3.72 -1.07
C ARG A 82 14.24 5.08 -0.62
N ARG A 83 13.92 5.53 0.61
CA ARG A 83 14.35 6.84 1.11
C ARG A 83 15.79 6.88 1.62
N ARG A 84 16.32 5.74 2.10
CA ARG A 84 17.65 5.67 2.73
C ARG A 84 18.74 5.13 1.80
N CYS A 85 18.37 4.41 0.74
CA CYS A 85 19.29 3.93 -0.28
C CYS A 85 19.16 4.83 -1.52
N ASP A 86 20.12 5.74 -1.71
CA ASP A 86 20.18 6.71 -2.81
C ASP A 86 20.19 5.99 -4.20
N ASP A 87 19.32 6.41 -5.13
CA ASP A 87 18.49 5.49 -5.94
C ASP A 87 18.94 5.29 -7.41
N ALA A 88 19.33 4.05 -7.74
CA ALA A 88 19.32 3.46 -9.10
C ALA A 88 19.34 1.92 -9.05
N SER A 89 19.80 1.33 -7.95
CA SER A 89 19.77 -0.13 -7.74
C SER A 89 18.38 -0.62 -7.32
N TRP A 90 17.66 0.15 -6.51
CA TRP A 90 16.37 -0.26 -5.94
C TRP A 90 15.29 -0.52 -7.02
N GLU A 91 15.23 0.32 -8.06
CA GLU A 91 14.32 0.09 -9.19
C GLU A 91 14.50 -1.28 -9.86
N ARG A 92 15.75 -1.74 -9.96
CA ARG A 92 16.11 -3.04 -10.54
C ARG A 92 15.73 -4.20 -9.63
N GLU A 93 15.90 -4.02 -8.32
CA GLU A 93 15.55 -5.05 -7.32
C GLU A 93 14.04 -5.25 -7.21
N ARG A 94 13.24 -4.19 -7.34
CA ARG A 94 11.77 -4.29 -7.28
C ARG A 94 11.09 -4.75 -8.57
N ALA A 95 11.76 -4.65 -9.72
CA ALA A 95 11.21 -5.01 -11.02
C ALA A 95 10.49 -6.38 -11.07
N PRO A 96 11.05 -7.49 -10.55
CA PRO A 96 10.36 -8.78 -10.54
C PRO A 96 9.07 -8.77 -9.70
N VAL A 97 9.06 -8.08 -8.55
CA VAL A 97 7.88 -7.95 -7.70
C VAL A 97 6.79 -7.12 -8.38
N ALA A 98 7.18 -6.03 -9.04
CA ALA A 98 6.25 -5.19 -9.79
C ALA A 98 5.60 -5.93 -10.97
N ALA A 99 6.37 -6.76 -11.67
CA ALA A 99 5.89 -7.63 -12.74
C ALA A 99 4.94 -8.71 -12.21
N ALA A 100 5.30 -9.38 -11.10
CA ALA A 100 4.44 -10.36 -10.46
C ALA A 100 3.11 -9.74 -10.00
N ALA A 101 3.15 -8.54 -9.39
CA ALA A 101 1.94 -7.83 -8.98
C ALA A 101 1.08 -7.36 -10.18
N ALA A 102 1.68 -7.13 -11.35
CA ALA A 102 0.93 -6.84 -12.59
C ALA A 102 0.22 -8.09 -13.12
N ALA A 103 0.89 -9.24 -13.00
CA ALA A 103 0.42 -10.52 -13.52
C ALA A 103 -0.53 -11.26 -12.57
N ALA A 104 -0.55 -10.91 -11.28
CA ALA A 104 -1.36 -11.60 -10.26
C ALA A 104 -2.87 -11.59 -10.55
N GLY A 105 -3.35 -10.75 -11.48
CA GLY A 105 -4.77 -10.57 -11.74
C GLY A 105 -5.45 -9.85 -10.58
N GLY A 106 -6.54 -9.14 -10.87
CA GLY A 106 -7.38 -8.53 -9.83
C GLY A 106 -8.06 -9.58 -8.96
N LEU A 107 -9.02 -9.16 -8.14
CA LEU A 107 -9.85 -10.07 -7.34
C LEU A 107 -10.50 -11.13 -8.25
N SER A 108 -10.01 -12.37 -8.22
CA SER A 108 -10.71 -13.49 -8.82
C SER A 108 -11.85 -13.90 -7.88
N TYR A 109 -13.05 -13.43 -8.17
CA TYR A 109 -14.27 -14.00 -7.63
C TYR A 109 -14.88 -14.97 -8.65
#